data_AF-A0AA36MUU8-F1
#
_entry.id   AF-A0AA36MUU8-F1
#
_cell.length_a   1.000
_cell.length_b   1.000
_cell.length_c   1.000
_cell.angle_alpha   90.00
_cell.angle_beta   90.00
_cell.angle_gamma   90.00
#
_symmetry.space_group_name_H-M   'P 1'
#
loop_
_entity.id
_entity.type
_entity.pdbx_description
1 polymer ?
#
loop_
_entity_poly.entity_id
_entity_poly.type
_entity_poly.pdbx_seq_one_letter_code
_entity_poly.pdbx_strand_id
1 'polypeptide(L)'
;MAVYISAGRHSYVTQSAMVAVLKAVRDHGLPERISRQTLKRTRQQELPKDTALGDLWRTIELELQDGSSLSLPVVSPLPLLQVCVSRSPQFGQFLAEKLGANDNEKDPQLQVLLYCDEVVPGNVLKGNNQRKLVSFYWSVGQYGASISREDLWMHICAVRSSRLKDGVMLTFPGERRRMVFGRITMVVADEVALKQMWSVKGSSGTMLCFRCRNLVAWSSRLDEYGPNLVPSCQTNLENVIPHTDRSILDNAQYLRQQKPMVNKTTFEKLEQSLGLSFAPDGALWDQEFCRYLQGGPISVTCFDWMPIFLVSGLWNSECDELHRSCKITSEMIHAYVADVKFPSKIVSKGGSGAQVFRGRAPGSGEIKASASEGLNLYTVLRALLADMVMSYNALAAVLDLLVETRSRPVCPDALQAAVQSHLHHRLAAYGAAAFPPKAHYSHHLADQLRRHGALVSLWTHERKHKELKKWANQSHNASKGSSWERGLLEEVVLQQALALEEWHGREGTCLLSPHAGSQDLLSFFQARGIFVNSCEASLRALVKGEPVSKETWSHFKSTQSSQ
;
A
#
# COMPACT_ATOMS: atom_id res chain seq x y z
N MET A 1 26.01 23.04 33.10
CA MET A 1 25.77 22.99 31.63
C MET A 1 24.28 22.81 31.41
N ALA A 2 23.64 23.59 30.52
CA ALA A 2 22.23 23.41 30.21
C ALA A 2 22.00 21.99 29.65
N VAL A 3 20.93 21.31 30.07
CA VAL A 3 20.58 19.94 29.65
C VAL A 3 20.57 19.82 28.12
N TYR A 4 20.10 20.86 27.42
CA TYR A 4 20.10 20.98 25.97
C TYR A 4 21.49 20.92 25.32
N ILE A 5 22.50 21.49 25.97
CA ILE A 5 23.89 21.56 25.46
C ILE A 5 24.64 20.27 25.80
N SER A 6 24.37 19.67 26.96
CA SER A 6 25.03 18.43 27.40
C SER A 6 24.54 17.20 26.63
N ALA A 7 23.24 17.08 26.38
CA ALA A 7 22.66 15.92 25.69
C ALA A 7 23.08 15.81 24.22
N GLY A 8 23.17 16.95 23.50
CA GLY A 8 23.52 16.98 22.08
C GLY A 8 24.99 16.68 21.76
N ARG A 9 25.88 16.67 22.77
CA ARG A 9 27.33 16.53 22.56
C ARG A 9 27.78 15.08 22.33
N HIS A 10 27.06 14.11 22.89
CA HIS A 10 27.44 12.69 22.87
C HIS A 10 26.55 11.81 21.99
N SER A 11 25.37 12.29 21.61
CA SER A 11 24.43 11.56 20.75
C SER A 11 23.56 12.53 19.97
N TYR A 12 23.34 12.22 18.69
CA TYR A 12 22.43 13.00 17.86
C TYR A 12 20.97 12.76 18.31
N VAL A 13 20.29 13.83 18.69
CA VAL A 13 18.86 13.86 18.98
C VAL A 13 18.24 15.06 18.27
N THR A 14 17.09 14.87 17.60
CA THR A 14 16.41 16.01 16.98
C THR A 14 15.86 16.94 18.04
N GLN A 15 15.77 18.24 17.75
CA GLN A 15 15.24 19.22 18.70
C GLN A 15 13.83 18.87 19.17
N SER A 16 12.96 18.41 18.25
CA SER A 16 11.61 17.97 18.56
C SER A 16 11.58 16.76 19.48
N ALA A 17 12.46 15.77 19.27
CA ALA A 17 12.57 14.60 20.14
C ALA A 17 13.08 14.96 21.52
N MET A 18 14.07 15.87 21.61
CA MET A 18 14.60 16.34 22.89
C MET A 18 13.52 17.06 23.72
N VAL A 19 12.72 17.92 23.09
CA VAL A 19 11.59 18.58 23.75
C VAL A 19 10.55 17.56 24.23
N ALA A 20 10.22 16.56 23.40
CA ALA A 20 9.25 15.52 23.78
C ALA A 20 9.72 14.70 24.99
N VAL A 21 10.99 14.28 25.00
CA VAL A 21 11.58 13.53 26.12
C VAL A 21 11.58 14.36 27.41
N LEU A 22 11.96 15.63 27.34
CA LEU A 22 12.00 16.49 28.52
C LEU A 22 10.60 16.80 29.07
N LYS A 23 9.59 16.95 28.20
CA LYS A 23 8.19 17.05 28.62
C LYS A 23 7.75 15.78 29.36
N ALA A 24 8.03 14.60 28.80
CA ALA A 24 7.68 13.34 29.44
C ALA A 24 8.37 13.17 30.81
N VAL A 25 9.66 13.50 30.94
CA VAL A 25 10.37 13.44 32.23
C VAL A 25 9.82 14.46 33.23
N ARG A 26 9.41 15.64 32.78
CA ARG A 26 8.77 16.64 33.64
C ARG A 26 7.41 16.14 34.14
N ASP A 27 6.64 15.51 33.26
CA ASP A 27 5.25 15.12 33.53
C ASP A 27 5.18 13.78 34.32
N HIS A 28 6.16 12.89 34.18
CA HIS A 28 6.18 11.55 34.79
C HIS A 28 7.35 11.26 35.75
N GLY A 29 8.30 12.19 35.88
CA GLY A 29 9.50 12.00 36.69
C GLY A 29 10.64 11.26 35.96
N LEU A 30 11.82 11.21 36.61
CA LEU A 30 12.97 10.48 36.09
C LEU A 30 12.86 8.99 36.45
N PRO A 31 13.07 8.05 35.51
CA PRO A 31 13.08 6.63 35.82
C PRO A 31 14.18 6.25 36.82
N GLU A 32 13.91 5.30 37.73
CA GLU A 32 14.90 4.82 38.72
C GLU A 32 16.16 4.21 38.09
N ARG A 33 16.04 3.60 36.90
CA ARG A 33 17.16 2.97 36.18
C ARG A 33 17.18 3.44 34.72
N ILE A 34 18.35 3.88 34.26
CA ILE A 34 18.53 4.59 32.98
C ILE A 34 19.52 3.86 32.06
N SER A 35 19.29 2.57 31.80
CA SER A 35 20.15 1.77 30.89
C SER A 35 19.37 1.28 29.67
N ARG A 36 20.05 1.04 28.54
CA ARG A 36 19.43 0.46 27.33
C ARG A 36 18.76 -0.88 27.61
N GLN A 37 19.37 -1.72 28.44
CA GLN A 37 18.81 -3.02 28.82
C GLN A 37 17.56 -2.86 29.71
N THR A 38 17.58 -1.91 30.64
CA THR A 38 16.42 -1.59 31.49
C THR A 38 15.26 -1.09 30.63
N LEU A 39 15.51 -0.11 29.73
CA LEU A 39 14.51 0.41 28.80
C LEU A 39 13.87 -0.71 27.97
N LYS A 40 14.69 -1.59 27.38
CA LYS A 40 14.20 -2.75 26.63
C LYS A 40 13.33 -3.66 27.51
N ARG A 41 13.81 -4.04 28.69
CA ARG A 41 13.09 -4.96 29.59
C ARG A 41 11.77 -4.36 30.08
N THR A 42 11.76 -3.08 30.46
CA THR A 42 10.54 -2.39 30.88
C THR A 42 9.52 -2.38 29.74
N ARG A 43 9.94 -2.04 28.52
CA ARG A 43 9.08 -2.10 27.33
C ARG A 43 8.54 -3.50 27.06
N GLN A 44 9.36 -4.54 27.20
CA GLN A 44 8.89 -5.92 27.04
C GLN A 44 7.88 -6.35 28.12
N GLN A 45 7.90 -5.73 29.31
CA GLN A 45 6.95 -5.99 30.39
C GLN A 45 5.61 -5.26 30.23
N GLU A 46 5.55 -4.21 29.40
CA GLU A 46 4.32 -3.45 29.12
C GLU A 46 3.27 -4.25 28.34
N LEU A 47 3.68 -5.26 27.58
CA LEU A 47 2.77 -6.16 26.89
C LEU A 47 2.48 -7.38 27.77
N PRO A 48 1.20 -7.76 27.93
CA PRO A 48 0.85 -8.92 28.73
C PRO A 48 1.44 -10.19 28.10
N LYS A 49 1.91 -11.11 28.96
CA LYS A 49 2.38 -12.42 28.52
C LYS A 49 1.19 -13.31 28.13
N ASP A 50 0.14 -13.25 28.96
CA ASP A 50 -1.07 -14.05 28.83
C ASP A 50 -2.26 -13.10 28.64
N THR A 51 -3.18 -13.45 27.75
CA THR A 51 -4.45 -12.74 27.57
C THR A 51 -5.60 -13.69 27.90
N ALA A 52 -6.81 -13.16 28.09
CA ALA A 52 -7.98 -14.02 28.30
C ALA A 52 -8.28 -14.93 27.09
N LEU A 53 -7.58 -14.71 25.97
CA LEU A 53 -7.79 -15.32 24.66
C LEU A 53 -6.61 -16.19 24.23
N GLY A 54 -5.75 -16.53 25.19
CA GLY A 54 -4.54 -17.32 25.02
C GLY A 54 -3.29 -16.45 24.88
N ASP A 55 -2.19 -17.11 24.52
CA ASP A 55 -0.88 -16.47 24.51
C ASP A 55 -0.80 -15.39 23.42
N LEU A 56 -0.38 -14.19 23.82
CA LEU A 56 -0.09 -13.09 22.90
C LEU A 56 1.08 -13.46 21.98
N TRP A 57 2.10 -14.09 22.57
CA TRP A 57 3.32 -14.53 21.89
C TRP A 57 3.27 -16.03 21.65
N ARG A 58 3.31 -16.44 20.39
CA ARG A 58 3.42 -17.86 20.01
C ARG A 58 4.70 -18.10 19.23
N THR A 59 5.05 -19.37 19.11
CA THR A 59 6.16 -19.82 18.25
C THR A 59 5.63 -20.81 17.23
N ILE A 60 6.09 -20.69 15.98
CA ILE A 60 5.74 -21.60 14.90
C ILE A 60 7.01 -22.27 14.40
N GLU A 61 6.95 -23.59 14.22
CA GLU A 61 8.01 -24.35 13.60
C GLU A 61 7.75 -24.49 12.09
N LEU A 62 8.75 -24.18 11.28
CA LEU A 62 8.74 -24.38 9.84
C LEU A 62 9.76 -25.41 9.42
N GLU A 63 9.41 -26.21 8.43
CA GLU A 63 10.36 -27.06 7.73
C GLU A 63 10.96 -26.30 6.54
N LEU A 64 12.29 -26.26 6.46
CA LEU A 64 13.05 -25.67 5.38
C LEU A 64 13.29 -26.70 4.25
N GLN A 65 13.61 -26.21 3.05
CA GLN A 65 13.87 -27.08 1.89
C GLN A 65 15.02 -28.07 2.07
N ASP A 66 15.94 -27.80 3.02
CA ASP A 66 17.03 -28.69 3.38
C ASP A 66 16.65 -29.72 4.48
N GLY A 67 15.37 -29.75 4.88
CA GLY A 67 14.83 -30.62 5.93
C GLY A 67 15.06 -30.11 7.35
N SER A 68 15.70 -28.96 7.54
CA SER A 68 15.90 -28.37 8.87
C SER A 68 14.67 -27.60 9.36
N SER A 69 14.53 -27.42 10.67
CA SER A 69 13.40 -26.68 11.26
C SER A 69 13.79 -25.27 11.70
N LEU A 70 12.93 -24.29 11.41
CA LEU A 70 13.07 -22.89 11.79
C LEU A 70 11.93 -22.48 12.74
N SER A 71 12.31 -22.09 13.96
CA SER A 71 11.41 -21.65 15.02
C SER A 71 11.16 -20.14 14.97
N LEU A 72 9.90 -19.73 14.90
CA LEU A 72 9.50 -18.37 14.56
C LEU A 72 8.55 -17.72 15.57
N PRO A 73 8.90 -16.54 16.10
CA PRO A 73 8.03 -15.81 17.00
C PRO A 73 6.92 -15.13 16.19
N VAL A 74 5.67 -15.35 16.60
CA VAL A 74 4.49 -14.70 16.03
C VAL A 74 3.66 -14.05 17.12
N VAL A 75 2.93 -13.03 16.75
CA VAL A 75 1.91 -12.42 17.59
C VAL A 75 0.55 -12.94 17.16
N SER A 76 -0.19 -13.46 18.13
CA SER A 76 -1.56 -13.90 17.89
C SER A 76 -2.45 -12.69 17.57
N PRO A 77 -3.06 -12.61 16.36
CA PRO A 77 -3.83 -11.46 15.91
C PRO A 77 -4.95 -11.05 16.88
N LEU A 78 -5.75 -12.02 17.29
CA LEU A 78 -6.95 -11.74 18.08
C LEU A 78 -6.65 -11.44 19.57
N PRO A 79 -5.70 -12.12 20.24
CA PRO A 79 -5.14 -11.65 21.51
C PRO A 79 -4.57 -10.23 21.44
N LEU A 80 -3.85 -9.87 20.37
CA LEU A 80 -3.36 -8.49 20.19
C LEU A 80 -4.52 -7.49 20.06
N LEU A 81 -5.55 -7.83 19.29
CA LEU A 81 -6.74 -6.98 19.15
C LEU A 81 -7.42 -6.76 20.51
N GLN A 82 -7.54 -7.79 21.34
CA GLN A 82 -8.05 -7.65 22.71
C GLN A 82 -7.21 -6.71 23.55
N VAL A 83 -5.87 -6.84 23.51
CA VAL A 83 -4.96 -5.95 24.24
C VAL A 83 -5.13 -4.49 23.80
N CYS A 84 -5.30 -4.24 22.50
CA CYS A 84 -5.53 -2.89 22.00
C CYS A 84 -6.89 -2.32 22.46
N VAL A 85 -7.95 -3.12 22.40
CA VAL A 85 -9.30 -2.71 22.84
C VAL A 85 -9.35 -2.45 24.35
N SER A 86 -8.68 -3.26 25.17
CA SER A 86 -8.67 -3.07 26.62
C SER A 86 -7.85 -1.86 27.06
N ARG A 87 -6.81 -1.51 26.29
CA ARG A 87 -5.94 -0.35 26.56
C ARG A 87 -6.53 0.97 26.05
N SER A 88 -7.36 0.94 25.00
CA SER A 88 -7.95 2.13 24.38
C SER A 88 -9.48 2.01 24.28
N PRO A 89 -10.23 2.60 25.23
CA PRO A 89 -11.70 2.63 25.19
C PRO A 89 -12.24 3.25 23.89
N GLN A 90 -11.58 4.30 23.37
CA GLN A 90 -11.94 4.96 22.12
C GLN A 90 -11.81 4.00 20.93
N PHE A 91 -10.69 3.28 20.84
CA PHE A 91 -10.50 2.25 19.81
C PHE A 91 -11.52 1.12 19.96
N GLY A 92 -11.82 0.68 21.19
CA GLY A 92 -12.86 -0.29 21.47
C GLY A 92 -14.25 0.14 21.00
N GLN A 93 -14.62 1.41 21.21
CA GLN A 93 -15.88 1.97 20.74
C GLN A 93 -15.96 2.00 19.21
N PHE A 94 -14.91 2.47 18.54
CA PHE A 94 -14.86 2.47 17.08
C PHE A 94 -14.97 1.08 16.48
N LEU A 95 -14.23 0.11 17.03
CA LEU A 95 -14.32 -1.27 16.57
C LEU A 95 -15.74 -1.81 16.77
N ALA A 96 -16.37 -1.54 17.92
CA ALA A 96 -17.75 -1.94 18.18
C ALA A 96 -18.74 -1.32 17.18
N GLU A 97 -18.58 -0.04 16.85
CA GLU A 97 -19.38 0.66 15.83
C GLU A 97 -19.20 0.03 14.45
N LYS A 98 -17.95 -0.22 14.02
CA LYS A 98 -17.66 -0.82 12.71
C LYS A 98 -18.11 -2.27 12.58
N LEU A 99 -18.10 -3.02 13.67
CA LEU A 99 -18.60 -4.40 13.70
C LEU A 99 -20.13 -4.47 13.84
N GLY A 100 -20.82 -3.34 14.02
CA GLY A 100 -22.25 -3.34 14.31
C GLY A 100 -22.57 -4.02 15.65
N ALA A 101 -21.64 -4.04 16.61
CA ALA A 101 -21.78 -4.76 17.88
C ALA A 101 -22.86 -4.19 18.82
N ASN A 102 -23.51 -3.09 18.43
CA ASN A 102 -24.73 -2.57 19.06
C ASN A 102 -25.99 -3.32 18.61
N ASP A 103 -25.90 -4.10 17.53
CA ASP A 103 -26.94 -4.99 17.03
C ASP A 103 -26.85 -6.33 17.78
N ASN A 104 -27.97 -6.78 18.35
CA ASN A 104 -28.03 -7.97 19.21
C ASN A 104 -28.42 -9.25 18.47
N GLU A 105 -28.66 -9.18 17.15
CA GLU A 105 -29.21 -10.32 16.43
C GLU A 105 -28.18 -11.39 16.03
N LYS A 106 -26.90 -11.02 15.82
CA LYS A 106 -25.83 -11.96 15.38
C LYS A 106 -24.44 -11.57 15.90
N ASP A 107 -23.62 -12.59 16.16
CA ASP A 107 -22.20 -12.37 16.46
C ASP A 107 -21.46 -11.78 15.23
N PRO A 108 -20.64 -10.74 15.42
CA PRO A 108 -19.97 -10.08 14.32
C PRO A 108 -18.83 -10.94 13.76
N GLN A 109 -18.79 -11.11 12.43
CA GLN A 109 -17.69 -11.77 11.74
C GLN A 109 -16.63 -10.74 11.32
N LEU A 110 -15.37 -10.96 11.68
CA LEU A 110 -14.29 -10.04 11.35
C LEU A 110 -13.75 -10.32 9.95
N GLN A 111 -13.78 -9.30 9.09
CA GLN A 111 -13.13 -9.37 7.78
C GLN A 111 -11.63 -9.09 7.97
N VAL A 112 -10.76 -10.05 7.73
CA VAL A 112 -9.31 -9.87 7.87
C VAL A 112 -8.75 -9.41 6.53
N LEU A 113 -8.02 -8.30 6.54
CA LEU A 113 -7.16 -7.87 5.44
C LEU A 113 -5.74 -8.33 5.75
N LEU A 114 -5.04 -8.92 4.79
CA LEU A 114 -3.63 -9.31 4.92
C LEU A 114 -2.75 -8.50 3.97
N TYR A 115 -1.58 -8.13 4.46
CA TYR A 115 -0.52 -7.53 3.65
C TYR A 115 0.82 -8.17 4.02
N CYS A 116 1.66 -8.39 3.01
CA CYS A 116 2.99 -8.93 3.15
C CYS A 116 3.94 -8.17 2.24
N ASP A 117 5.13 -7.85 2.74
CA ASP A 117 6.19 -7.26 1.92
C ASP A 117 7.58 -7.55 2.49
N GLU A 118 8.57 -7.39 1.63
CA GLU A 118 9.97 -7.44 1.97
C GLU A 118 10.46 -6.08 2.50
N VAL A 119 11.11 -6.11 3.66
CA VAL A 119 11.68 -4.93 4.29
C VAL A 119 13.17 -5.11 4.43
N VAL A 120 13.94 -4.12 3.96
CA VAL A 120 15.39 -4.09 4.10
C VAL A 120 15.80 -2.96 5.06
N PRO A 121 16.20 -3.26 6.30
CA PRO A 121 16.85 -2.31 7.20
C PRO A 121 18.27 -1.98 6.74
N GLY A 122 18.75 -0.80 7.12
CA GLY A 122 20.10 -0.32 6.78
C GLY A 122 20.28 0.11 5.32
N ASN A 123 21.54 0.15 4.87
CA ASN A 123 21.88 0.56 3.51
C ASN A 123 21.56 -0.54 2.50
N VAL A 124 20.62 -0.28 1.61
CA VAL A 124 20.13 -1.21 0.57
C VAL A 124 21.23 -1.57 -0.44
N LEU A 125 22.23 -0.69 -0.64
CA LEU A 125 23.31 -0.89 -1.62
C LEU A 125 24.50 -1.69 -1.07
N LYS A 126 24.47 -2.10 0.21
CA LYS A 126 25.54 -2.93 0.78
C LYS A 126 25.41 -4.36 0.24
N GLY A 127 26.40 -4.83 -0.52
CA GLY A 127 26.36 -6.12 -1.24
C GLY A 127 26.14 -7.39 -0.40
N ASN A 128 26.14 -7.30 0.94
CA ASN A 128 25.85 -8.41 1.83
C ASN A 128 24.94 -7.96 3.00
N ASN A 129 23.72 -7.50 2.68
CA ASN A 129 22.74 -7.09 3.67
C ASN A 129 21.92 -8.30 4.17
N GLN A 130 22.44 -9.00 5.18
CA GLN A 130 21.78 -10.15 5.81
C GLN A 130 20.55 -9.80 6.66
N ARG A 131 20.15 -8.52 6.73
CA ARG A 131 19.05 -8.02 7.57
C ARG A 131 17.71 -7.94 6.85
N LYS A 132 17.65 -8.33 5.58
CA LYS A 132 16.41 -8.43 4.79
C LYS A 132 15.42 -9.36 5.49
N LEU A 133 14.20 -8.87 5.71
CA LEU A 133 13.13 -9.55 6.40
C LEU A 133 11.84 -9.48 5.58
N VAL A 134 10.92 -10.40 5.82
CA VAL A 134 9.54 -10.32 5.30
C VAL A 134 8.64 -9.97 6.48
N SER A 135 7.72 -9.04 6.30
CA SER A 135 6.82 -8.62 7.36
C SER A 135 5.38 -8.86 6.96
N PHE A 136 4.61 -9.46 7.88
CA PHE A 136 3.20 -9.76 7.72
C PHE A 136 2.38 -8.83 8.60
N TYR A 137 1.40 -8.20 7.96
CA TYR A 137 0.48 -7.26 8.56
C TYR A 137 -0.95 -7.72 8.35
N TRP A 138 -1.83 -7.28 9.25
CA TRP A 138 -3.26 -7.49 9.10
C TRP A 138 -4.08 -6.29 9.56
N SER A 139 -5.29 -6.18 9.04
CA SER A 139 -6.27 -5.16 9.45
C SER A 139 -7.68 -5.72 9.39
N VAL A 140 -8.67 -4.90 9.73
CA VAL A 140 -10.09 -5.26 9.74
C VAL A 140 -10.80 -4.56 8.58
N GLY A 141 -11.44 -5.34 7.70
CA GLY A 141 -12.13 -4.85 6.50
C GLY A 141 -13.27 -3.88 6.81
N GLN A 142 -13.97 -4.10 7.92
CA GLN A 142 -15.05 -3.21 8.39
C GLN A 142 -14.60 -1.78 8.67
N TYR A 143 -13.29 -1.50 8.80
CA TYR A 143 -12.80 -0.13 8.93
C TYR A 143 -13.08 0.73 7.69
N GLY A 144 -13.35 0.13 6.53
CA GLY A 144 -13.65 0.86 5.29
C GLY A 144 -12.52 1.81 4.91
N ALA A 145 -12.82 3.07 4.58
CA ALA A 145 -11.81 4.06 4.21
C ALA A 145 -10.73 4.31 5.28
N SER A 146 -11.03 4.03 6.56
CA SER A 146 -10.10 4.21 7.68
C SER A 146 -8.87 3.30 7.60
N ILE A 147 -8.88 2.22 6.79
CA ILE A 147 -7.71 1.36 6.53
C ILE A 147 -6.52 2.12 5.89
N SER A 148 -6.72 3.37 5.47
CA SER A 148 -5.63 4.26 5.05
C SER A 148 -4.72 4.74 6.20
N ARG A 149 -5.05 4.42 7.46
CA ARG A 149 -4.27 4.77 8.66
C ARG A 149 -3.36 3.63 9.11
N GLU A 150 -2.08 3.92 9.35
CA GLU A 150 -1.08 2.91 9.77
C GLU A 150 -1.34 2.33 11.17
N ASP A 151 -2.01 3.07 12.05
CA ASP A 151 -2.37 2.63 13.40
C ASP A 151 -3.31 1.40 13.35
N LEU A 152 -4.13 1.31 12.30
CA LEU A 152 -5.12 0.26 12.09
C LEU A 152 -4.54 -0.98 11.37
N TRP A 153 -3.25 -1.01 11.07
CA TRP A 153 -2.54 -2.18 10.52
C TRP A 153 -1.65 -2.81 11.59
N MET A 154 -2.02 -4.00 12.03
CA MET A 154 -1.37 -4.77 13.09
C MET A 154 -0.29 -5.72 12.56
N HIS A 155 0.79 -5.91 13.33
CA HIS A 155 1.82 -6.89 12.98
C HIS A 155 1.36 -8.30 13.39
N ILE A 156 1.48 -9.27 12.48
CA ILE A 156 1.38 -10.70 12.82
C ILE A 156 2.77 -11.21 13.17
N CYS A 157 3.74 -10.87 12.33
CA CYS A 157 5.03 -11.53 12.30
C CYS A 157 6.03 -10.70 11.50
N ALA A 158 7.27 -10.58 11.97
CA ALA A 158 8.38 -9.96 11.25
C ALA A 158 9.49 -11.00 11.09
N VAL A 159 9.36 -11.82 10.06
CA VAL A 159 9.95 -13.16 9.99
C VAL A 159 10.01 -13.66 8.55
N ARG A 160 11.00 -14.51 8.25
CA ARG A 160 10.97 -15.41 7.09
C ARG A 160 9.82 -16.45 7.27
N SER A 161 8.64 -16.23 6.66
CA SER A 161 7.22 -16.75 6.82
C SER A 161 6.94 -18.24 7.22
N SER A 162 5.96 -18.72 8.06
CA SER A 162 4.46 -18.51 8.15
C SER A 162 3.71 -19.36 9.26
N ARG A 163 2.46 -18.97 9.73
CA ARG A 163 1.19 -19.75 10.07
C ARG A 163 0.25 -19.07 11.15
N LEU A 164 -1.08 -19.29 11.11
CA LEU A 164 -2.14 -18.79 12.05
C LEU A 164 -3.38 -19.73 12.06
N LYS A 165 -4.09 -19.99 13.21
CA LYS A 165 -5.24 -20.95 13.25
C LYS A 165 -6.51 -20.76 14.14
N ASP A 166 -6.68 -19.81 15.09
CA ASP A 166 -7.84 -19.89 16.03
C ASP A 166 -8.76 -18.64 16.11
N GLY A 167 -10.06 -18.83 16.45
CA GLY A 167 -11.08 -17.78 16.72
C GLY A 167 -11.16 -17.35 18.20
N VAL A 168 -11.74 -16.19 18.52
CA VAL A 168 -11.47 -15.49 19.81
C VAL A 168 -12.62 -14.60 20.35
N MET A 169 -12.80 -14.58 21.68
CA MET A 169 -13.81 -13.81 22.44
C MET A 169 -13.38 -12.37 22.82
N LEU A 170 -13.90 -11.31 22.19
CA LEU A 170 -13.56 -9.92 22.55
C LEU A 170 -14.45 -9.36 23.67
N THR A 171 -13.87 -8.53 24.56
CA THR A 171 -14.60 -7.73 25.56
C THR A 171 -14.60 -6.26 25.14
N PHE A 172 -15.77 -5.70 24.83
CA PHE A 172 -15.98 -4.31 24.43
C PHE A 172 -16.28 -3.40 25.65
N PRO A 173 -16.19 -2.06 25.51
CA PRO A 173 -16.59 -1.13 26.56
C PRO A 173 -17.99 -1.43 27.13
N GLY A 174 -18.12 -1.38 28.46
CA GLY A 174 -19.33 -1.81 29.17
C GLY A 174 -19.45 -3.33 29.37
N GLU A 175 -18.32 -4.05 29.38
CA GLU A 175 -18.21 -5.49 29.67
C GLU A 175 -18.93 -6.44 28.70
N ARG A 176 -19.29 -5.97 27.50
CA ARG A 176 -19.97 -6.79 26.49
C ARG A 176 -18.99 -7.77 25.84
N ARG A 177 -19.19 -9.07 26.04
CA ARG A 177 -18.37 -10.14 25.45
C ARG A 177 -19.00 -10.69 24.16
N ARG A 178 -18.21 -10.88 23.10
CA ARG A 178 -18.64 -11.49 21.81
C ARG A 178 -17.57 -12.41 21.24
N MET A 179 -17.98 -13.57 20.71
CA MET A 179 -17.09 -14.47 20.00
C MET A 179 -16.88 -13.96 18.58
N VAL A 180 -15.63 -13.81 18.15
CA VAL A 180 -15.26 -13.28 16.85
C VAL A 180 -14.42 -14.30 16.09
N PHE A 181 -14.83 -14.60 14.86
CA PHE A 181 -14.10 -15.42 13.92
C PHE A 181 -13.55 -14.55 12.78
N GLY A 182 -12.30 -14.79 12.38
CA GLY A 182 -11.65 -14.09 11.27
C GLY A 182 -11.71 -14.89 9.97
N ARG A 183 -11.96 -14.20 8.85
CA ARG A 183 -11.82 -14.76 7.49
C ARG A 183 -10.97 -13.83 6.65
N ILE A 184 -10.02 -14.36 5.86
CA ILE A 184 -9.20 -13.55 4.97
C ILE A 184 -10.06 -13.11 3.79
N THR A 185 -10.31 -11.81 3.69
CA THR A 185 -11.24 -11.22 2.71
C THR A 185 -10.53 -10.43 1.63
N MET A 186 -9.33 -9.95 1.94
CA MET A 186 -8.47 -9.24 1.02
C MET A 186 -7.03 -9.59 1.31
N VAL A 187 -6.28 -9.85 0.26
CA VAL A 187 -4.82 -9.88 0.29
C VAL A 187 -4.32 -8.83 -0.69
N VAL A 188 -3.74 -7.78 -0.14
CA VAL A 188 -3.15 -6.68 -0.90
C VAL A 188 -1.64 -6.79 -0.81
N ALA A 189 -0.95 -6.56 -1.92
CA ALA A 189 0.49 -6.33 -1.94
C ALA A 189 0.86 -5.70 -3.30
N ASP A 190 2.13 -5.37 -3.51
CA ASP A 190 2.60 -5.01 -4.85
C ASP A 190 2.63 -6.26 -5.75
N GLU A 191 2.82 -6.07 -7.05
CA GLU A 191 2.77 -7.21 -7.99
C GLU A 191 3.83 -8.26 -7.68
N VAL A 192 5.01 -7.85 -7.22
CA VAL A 192 6.13 -8.76 -6.92
C VAL A 192 5.83 -9.61 -5.68
N ALA A 193 5.27 -9.03 -4.63
CA ALA A 193 4.87 -9.74 -3.43
C ALA A 193 3.67 -10.67 -3.70
N LEU A 194 2.66 -10.21 -4.45
CA LEU A 194 1.55 -11.07 -4.91
C LEU A 194 2.07 -12.25 -5.75
N LYS A 195 3.06 -11.99 -6.61
CA LYS A 195 3.72 -13.00 -7.42
C LYS A 195 4.33 -14.10 -6.57
N GLN A 196 5.08 -13.72 -5.54
CA GLN A 196 5.73 -14.65 -4.63
C GLN A 196 4.72 -15.42 -3.79
N MET A 197 3.73 -14.72 -3.22
CA MET A 197 2.75 -15.32 -2.32
C MET A 197 1.88 -16.39 -3.01
N TRP A 198 1.44 -16.12 -4.23
CA TRP A 198 0.62 -17.07 -5.00
C TRP A 198 1.44 -18.00 -5.89
N SER A 199 2.77 -17.87 -5.89
CA SER A 199 3.67 -18.59 -6.80
C SER A 199 3.26 -18.45 -8.27
N VAL A 200 2.93 -17.25 -8.71
CA VAL A 200 2.56 -16.97 -10.12
C VAL A 200 3.78 -16.48 -10.91
N LYS A 201 3.72 -16.50 -12.25
CA LYS A 201 4.84 -15.99 -13.08
C LYS A 201 4.91 -14.45 -13.09
N GLY A 202 3.76 -13.78 -12.92
CA GLY A 202 3.66 -12.33 -12.77
C GLY A 202 3.96 -11.54 -14.06
N SER A 203 4.26 -10.25 -13.92
CA SER A 203 4.41 -9.28 -15.01
C SER A 203 5.42 -9.64 -16.10
N SER A 204 6.43 -10.45 -15.78
CA SER A 204 7.44 -10.95 -16.72
C SER A 204 7.05 -12.26 -17.42
N GLY A 205 5.93 -12.87 -17.04
CA GLY A 205 5.45 -14.14 -17.57
C GLY A 205 4.65 -13.97 -18.86
N THR A 206 4.56 -15.04 -19.65
CA THR A 206 3.65 -15.11 -20.80
C THR A 206 2.21 -14.86 -20.37
N MET A 207 1.74 -15.60 -19.36
CA MET A 207 0.48 -15.33 -18.66
C MET A 207 0.78 -14.37 -17.51
N LEU A 208 0.54 -13.08 -17.73
CA LEU A 208 1.03 -12.04 -16.80
C LEU A 208 0.06 -11.65 -15.70
N CYS A 209 -1.21 -12.04 -15.82
CA CYS A 209 -2.25 -11.65 -14.87
C CYS A 209 -2.79 -12.86 -14.13
N PHE A 210 -2.66 -12.85 -12.80
CA PHE A 210 -3.22 -13.89 -11.93
C PHE A 210 -4.75 -14.02 -12.06
N ARG A 211 -5.43 -12.95 -12.48
CA ARG A 211 -6.89 -12.89 -12.58
C ARG A 211 -7.43 -13.26 -13.97
N CYS A 212 -6.59 -13.48 -14.98
CA CYS A 212 -7.04 -13.69 -16.37
C CYS A 212 -6.46 -14.98 -16.98
N ARG A 213 -7.32 -15.78 -17.60
CA ARG A 213 -7.00 -17.13 -18.11
C ARG A 213 -6.38 -17.16 -19.49
N ASN A 214 -6.70 -16.18 -20.32
CA ASN A 214 -6.34 -16.14 -21.72
C ASN A 214 -5.58 -14.86 -22.11
N LEU A 215 -5.22 -14.04 -21.13
CA LEU A 215 -4.45 -12.83 -21.37
C LEU A 215 -2.96 -13.16 -21.43
N VAL A 216 -2.35 -12.87 -22.56
CA VAL A 216 -0.91 -13.05 -22.80
C VAL A 216 -0.18 -11.72 -22.90
N ALA A 217 1.09 -11.71 -22.54
CA ALA A 217 1.96 -10.58 -22.80
C ALA A 217 1.96 -10.25 -24.30
N TRP A 218 1.64 -9.00 -24.65
CA TRP A 218 1.65 -8.53 -26.03
C TRP A 218 2.99 -8.84 -26.73
N SER A 219 4.11 -8.70 -26.02
CA SER A 219 5.45 -9.00 -26.53
C SER A 219 5.66 -10.48 -26.89
N SER A 220 4.80 -11.40 -26.43
CA SER A 220 4.88 -12.82 -26.77
C SER A 220 4.31 -13.14 -28.16
N ARG A 221 3.44 -12.27 -28.70
CA ARG A 221 2.72 -12.45 -29.97
C ARG A 221 1.90 -13.74 -30.07
N LEU A 222 1.62 -14.40 -28.94
CA LEU A 222 0.90 -15.69 -28.93
C LEU A 222 -0.57 -15.54 -29.31
N ASP A 223 -1.14 -14.36 -29.13
CA ASP A 223 -2.48 -13.98 -29.61
C ASP A 223 -2.63 -14.11 -31.12
N GLU A 224 -1.55 -13.96 -31.90
CA GLU A 224 -1.57 -14.15 -33.36
C GLU A 224 -1.74 -15.63 -33.76
N TYR A 225 -1.47 -16.57 -32.84
CA TYR A 225 -1.48 -18.01 -33.10
C TYR A 225 -2.57 -18.77 -32.34
N GLY A 226 -3.11 -18.18 -31.27
CA GLY A 226 -4.14 -18.78 -30.43
C GLY A 226 -5.46 -18.05 -30.55
N PRO A 227 -6.53 -18.65 -31.14
CA PRO A 227 -7.79 -17.94 -31.40
C PRO A 227 -8.50 -17.46 -30.13
N ASN A 228 -8.15 -18.01 -28.97
CA ASN A 228 -8.73 -17.67 -27.68
C ASN A 228 -7.81 -16.77 -26.84
N LEU A 229 -6.60 -16.42 -27.29
CA LEU A 229 -5.64 -15.62 -26.54
C LEU A 229 -5.80 -14.13 -26.83
N VAL A 230 -5.67 -13.30 -25.80
CA VAL A 230 -5.86 -11.85 -25.88
C VAL A 230 -4.58 -11.14 -25.45
N PRO A 231 -4.06 -10.18 -26.22
CA PRO A 231 -2.84 -9.47 -25.84
C PRO A 231 -3.08 -8.50 -24.68
N SER A 232 -2.06 -8.29 -23.87
CA SER A 232 -2.12 -7.43 -22.66
C SER A 232 -2.36 -5.94 -22.93
N CYS A 233 -2.29 -5.50 -24.18
CA CYS A 233 -2.58 -4.13 -24.61
C CYS A 233 -4.08 -3.90 -24.92
N GLN A 234 -4.92 -4.93 -24.80
CA GLN A 234 -6.37 -4.83 -24.98
C GLN A 234 -6.97 -3.80 -24.00
N THR A 235 -7.80 -2.90 -24.52
CA THR A 235 -8.43 -1.81 -23.73
C THR A 235 -9.86 -2.13 -23.29
N ASN A 236 -10.45 -3.21 -23.79
CA ASN A 236 -11.75 -3.74 -23.38
C ASN A 236 -11.60 -5.19 -22.89
N LEU A 237 -12.18 -5.51 -21.73
CA LEU A 237 -12.10 -6.82 -21.12
C LEU A 237 -13.14 -7.83 -21.64
N GLU A 238 -14.03 -7.47 -22.57
CA GLU A 238 -15.08 -8.38 -23.10
C GLU A 238 -14.57 -9.77 -23.52
N ASN A 239 -13.40 -9.83 -24.16
CA ASN A 239 -12.80 -11.09 -24.63
C ASN A 239 -11.82 -11.71 -23.63
N VAL A 240 -11.60 -11.06 -22.49
CA VAL A 240 -10.72 -11.56 -21.43
C VAL A 240 -11.53 -12.46 -20.52
N ILE A 241 -11.11 -13.73 -20.44
CA ILE A 241 -11.77 -14.73 -19.60
C ILE A 241 -11.17 -14.64 -18.19
N PRO A 242 -11.96 -14.26 -17.17
CA PRO A 242 -11.46 -14.18 -15.81
C PRO A 242 -11.19 -15.58 -15.23
N HIS A 243 -10.20 -15.67 -14.35
CA HIS A 243 -10.07 -16.80 -13.46
C HIS A 243 -11.18 -16.75 -12.40
N THR A 244 -11.75 -17.91 -12.07
CA THR A 244 -12.47 -18.14 -10.82
C THR A 244 -11.54 -18.75 -9.78
N ASP A 245 -11.90 -18.67 -8.50
CA ASP A 245 -11.18 -19.38 -7.42
C ASP A 245 -10.99 -20.86 -7.72
N ARG A 246 -12.04 -21.50 -8.26
CA ARG A 246 -11.97 -22.91 -8.64
C ARG A 246 -10.98 -23.15 -9.78
N SER A 247 -11.03 -22.32 -10.83
CA SER A 247 -10.16 -22.50 -12.00
C SER A 247 -8.67 -22.37 -11.68
N ILE A 248 -8.28 -21.49 -10.75
CA ILE A 248 -6.87 -21.33 -10.40
C ILE A 248 -6.38 -22.49 -9.51
N LEU A 249 -7.25 -22.99 -8.62
CA LEU A 249 -6.96 -24.15 -7.79
C LEU A 249 -6.89 -25.44 -8.62
N ASP A 250 -7.75 -25.56 -9.64
CA ASP A 250 -7.69 -26.68 -10.61
C ASP A 250 -6.37 -26.65 -11.39
N ASN A 251 -5.90 -25.48 -11.84
CA ASN A 251 -4.59 -25.34 -12.47
C ASN A 251 -3.44 -25.76 -11.54
N ALA A 252 -3.49 -25.35 -10.26
CA ALA A 252 -2.50 -25.73 -9.26
C ALA A 252 -2.51 -27.26 -9.01
N GLN A 253 -3.69 -27.87 -8.86
CA GLN A 253 -3.84 -29.30 -8.69
C GLN A 253 -3.36 -30.08 -9.93
N TYR A 254 -3.65 -29.58 -11.12
CA TYR A 254 -3.18 -30.17 -12.37
C TYR A 254 -1.65 -30.19 -12.43
N LEU A 255 -0.96 -29.11 -12.06
CA LEU A 255 0.50 -29.12 -11.94
C LEU A 255 1.02 -30.18 -10.96
N ARG A 256 0.36 -30.35 -9.80
CA ARG A 256 0.74 -31.40 -8.84
C ARG A 256 0.63 -32.80 -9.44
N GLN A 257 -0.42 -33.06 -10.21
CA GLN A 257 -0.65 -34.34 -10.88
C GLN A 257 0.36 -34.58 -12.00
N GLN A 258 0.69 -33.56 -12.81
CA GLN A 258 1.59 -33.69 -13.94
C GLN A 258 3.06 -33.82 -13.53
N LYS A 259 3.47 -33.28 -12.37
CA LYS A 259 4.87 -33.28 -11.91
C LYS A 259 5.56 -34.65 -11.98
N PRO A 260 4.96 -35.77 -11.53
CA PRO A 260 5.57 -37.11 -11.68
C PRO A 260 5.41 -37.73 -13.08
N MET A 261 4.54 -37.20 -13.95
CA MET A 261 4.19 -37.82 -15.23
C MET A 261 4.99 -37.29 -16.42
N VAL A 262 5.48 -36.06 -16.36
CA VAL A 262 6.17 -35.42 -17.49
C VAL A 262 7.61 -35.06 -17.15
N ASN A 263 8.46 -34.96 -18.18
CA ASN A 263 9.84 -34.51 -18.00
C ASN A 263 9.91 -33.01 -17.62
N LYS A 264 11.07 -32.58 -17.13
CA LYS A 264 11.32 -31.21 -16.67
C LYS A 264 10.94 -30.15 -17.70
N THR A 265 11.38 -30.30 -18.95
CA THR A 265 11.14 -29.33 -20.02
C THR A 265 9.65 -29.18 -20.34
N THR A 266 8.92 -30.29 -20.41
CA THR A 266 7.47 -30.28 -20.60
C THR A 266 6.76 -29.66 -19.40
N PHE A 267 7.22 -29.93 -18.18
CA PHE A 267 6.67 -29.35 -16.96
C PHE A 267 6.85 -27.83 -16.92
N GLU A 268 8.03 -27.31 -17.27
CA GLU A 268 8.31 -25.87 -17.32
C GLU A 268 7.43 -25.14 -18.35
N LYS A 269 7.17 -25.77 -19.50
CA LYS A 269 6.21 -25.25 -20.49
C LYS A 269 4.78 -25.22 -19.95
N LEU A 270 4.40 -26.24 -19.16
CA LEU A 270 3.08 -26.29 -18.54
C LEU A 270 2.91 -25.21 -17.45
N GLU A 271 3.94 -24.99 -16.64
CA GLU A 271 3.99 -23.85 -15.72
C GLU A 271 3.81 -22.51 -16.45
N GLN A 272 4.51 -22.34 -17.57
CA GLN A 272 4.42 -21.12 -18.38
C GLN A 272 3.03 -20.92 -18.98
N SER A 273 2.39 -21.98 -19.49
CA SER A 273 1.06 -21.89 -20.11
C SER A 273 -0.06 -21.63 -19.10
N LEU A 274 0.12 -22.05 -17.84
CA LEU A 274 -0.83 -21.80 -16.75
C LEU A 274 -0.52 -20.52 -15.96
N GLY A 275 0.63 -19.89 -16.19
CA GLY A 275 1.07 -18.71 -15.44
C GLY A 275 1.46 -18.97 -13.98
N LEU A 276 1.77 -20.22 -13.65
CA LEU A 276 2.05 -20.69 -12.28
C LEU A 276 3.47 -21.25 -12.17
N SER A 277 4.07 -21.13 -11.00
CA SER A 277 5.29 -21.85 -10.62
C SER A 277 4.91 -22.85 -9.53
N PHE A 278 5.15 -24.12 -9.78
CA PHE A 278 4.75 -25.19 -8.88
C PHE A 278 5.50 -25.09 -7.55
N ALA A 279 4.75 -24.87 -6.48
CA ALA A 279 5.25 -24.80 -5.11
C ALA A 279 4.40 -25.73 -4.23
N PRO A 280 4.80 -26.97 -3.97
CA PRO A 280 3.94 -27.96 -3.30
C PRO A 280 3.48 -27.52 -1.90
N ASP A 281 4.27 -26.69 -1.21
CA ASP A 281 4.00 -26.10 0.10
C ASP A 281 3.53 -24.64 0.02
N GLY A 282 3.27 -24.13 -1.19
CA GLY A 282 2.81 -22.77 -1.44
C GLY A 282 1.32 -22.58 -1.18
N ALA A 283 0.88 -21.32 -1.08
CA ALA A 283 -0.48 -20.94 -0.68
C ALA A 283 -1.59 -21.58 -1.53
N LEU A 284 -1.39 -21.73 -2.85
CA LEU A 284 -2.37 -22.37 -3.75
C LEU A 284 -2.49 -23.89 -3.55
N TRP A 285 -1.50 -24.53 -2.93
CA TRP A 285 -1.43 -25.97 -2.73
C TRP A 285 -1.72 -26.41 -1.29
N ASP A 286 -1.79 -25.45 -0.36
CA ASP A 286 -2.23 -25.64 1.01
C ASP A 286 -3.77 -25.55 1.09
N GLN A 287 -4.40 -26.72 1.13
CA GLN A 287 -5.86 -26.84 1.22
C GLN A 287 -6.42 -26.25 2.51
N GLU A 288 -5.65 -26.29 3.60
CA GLU A 288 -6.10 -25.76 4.88
C GLU A 288 -6.08 -24.23 4.85
N PHE A 289 -5.00 -23.64 4.36
CA PHE A 289 -4.92 -22.19 4.16
C PHE A 289 -6.06 -21.67 3.27
N CYS A 290 -6.35 -22.37 2.16
CA CYS A 290 -7.43 -22.00 1.25
C CYS A 290 -8.82 -21.95 1.91
N ARG A 291 -9.07 -22.71 3.00
CA ARG A 291 -10.36 -22.67 3.74
C ARG A 291 -10.57 -21.34 4.48
N TYR A 292 -9.50 -20.63 4.81
CA TYR A 292 -9.59 -19.32 5.47
C TYR A 292 -9.87 -18.17 4.51
N LEU A 293 -9.74 -18.39 3.20
CA LEU A 293 -10.01 -17.37 2.19
C LEU A 293 -11.51 -17.23 1.95
N GLN A 294 -12.01 -16.00 1.89
CA GLN A 294 -13.39 -15.71 1.48
C GLN A 294 -13.54 -15.88 -0.03
N GLY A 295 -14.25 -16.93 -0.43
CA GLY A 295 -14.30 -17.40 -1.82
C GLY A 295 -13.09 -18.27 -2.15
N GLY A 296 -11.91 -17.66 -2.25
CA GLY A 296 -10.66 -18.32 -2.61
C GLY A 296 -9.59 -17.32 -3.07
N PRO A 297 -8.48 -17.81 -3.66
CA PRO A 297 -7.32 -16.98 -4.00
C PRO A 297 -7.61 -15.79 -4.92
N ILE A 298 -8.47 -15.96 -5.93
CA ILE A 298 -8.84 -14.88 -6.85
C ILE A 298 -9.73 -13.88 -6.15
N SER A 299 -10.73 -14.36 -5.40
CA SER A 299 -11.69 -13.49 -4.71
C SER A 299 -11.02 -12.56 -3.70
N VAL A 300 -9.97 -13.02 -3.00
CA VAL A 300 -9.27 -12.21 -2.00
C VAL A 300 -8.17 -11.32 -2.59
N THR A 301 -7.62 -11.64 -3.76
CA THR A 301 -6.44 -10.92 -4.27
C THR A 301 -6.77 -9.52 -4.77
N CYS A 302 -6.11 -8.52 -4.19
CA CYS A 302 -6.23 -7.12 -4.57
C CYS A 302 -4.89 -6.55 -5.07
N PHE A 303 -4.89 -6.01 -6.29
CA PHE A 303 -3.82 -5.16 -6.75
C PHE A 303 -3.89 -3.78 -6.09
N ASP A 304 -2.74 -3.23 -5.72
CA ASP A 304 -2.63 -1.85 -5.28
C ASP A 304 -2.52 -0.88 -6.47
N TRP A 305 -3.35 0.15 -6.47
CA TRP A 305 -3.35 1.20 -7.46
C TRP A 305 -2.12 2.12 -7.37
N MET A 306 -1.49 2.31 -6.20
CA MET A 306 -0.29 3.15 -6.06
C MET A 306 0.86 2.69 -6.97
N PRO A 307 1.35 1.43 -6.93
CA PRO A 307 2.40 0.98 -7.81
C PRO A 307 1.94 0.81 -9.26
N ILE A 308 0.65 0.57 -9.49
CA ILE A 308 0.08 0.55 -10.86
C ILE A 308 0.26 1.92 -11.53
N PHE A 309 -0.02 3.02 -10.82
CA PHE A 309 0.00 4.35 -11.41
C PHE A 309 1.28 5.15 -11.14
N LEU A 310 1.91 5.05 -9.97
CA LEU A 310 2.82 6.08 -9.47
C LEU A 310 4.23 5.60 -9.07
N VAL A 311 4.47 4.29 -8.98
CA VAL A 311 5.81 3.74 -8.72
C VAL A 311 6.26 2.99 -9.95
N SER A 312 7.01 3.66 -10.83
CA SER A 312 7.31 3.16 -12.18
C SER A 312 6.03 2.67 -12.89
N GLY A 313 4.97 3.47 -12.74
CA GLY A 313 3.62 3.11 -13.11
C GLY A 313 3.13 3.86 -14.35
N LEU A 314 1.82 3.81 -14.57
CA LEU A 314 1.19 4.43 -15.72
C LEU A 314 1.48 5.93 -15.83
N TRP A 315 1.46 6.68 -14.72
CA TRP A 315 1.80 8.10 -14.73
C TRP A 315 3.26 8.35 -15.13
N ASN A 316 4.21 7.57 -14.62
CA ASN A 316 5.62 7.68 -14.99
C ASN A 316 5.80 7.44 -16.49
N SER A 317 5.21 6.34 -16.99
CA SER A 317 5.28 5.99 -18.40
C SER A 317 4.52 6.97 -19.30
N GLU A 318 3.43 7.57 -18.84
CA GLU A 318 2.70 8.62 -19.57
C GLU A 318 3.57 9.86 -19.71
N CYS A 319 4.26 10.27 -18.64
CA CYS A 319 5.16 11.41 -18.70
C CYS A 319 6.34 11.18 -19.66
N ASP A 320 6.83 9.95 -19.80
CA ASP A 320 7.81 9.62 -20.84
C ASP A 320 7.22 9.74 -22.26
N GLU A 321 5.98 9.29 -22.45
CA GLU A 321 5.30 9.36 -23.74
C GLU A 321 4.96 10.80 -24.16
N LEU A 322 4.69 11.70 -23.21
CA LEU A 322 4.58 13.13 -23.48
C LEU A 322 5.82 13.66 -24.21
N HIS A 323 7.00 13.20 -23.81
CA HIS A 323 8.25 13.55 -24.48
C HIS A 323 8.36 12.89 -25.86
N ARG A 324 8.26 11.56 -25.92
CA ARG A 324 8.53 10.78 -27.15
C ARG A 324 7.52 11.08 -28.25
N SER A 325 6.24 11.05 -27.89
CA SER A 325 5.11 11.01 -28.80
C SER A 325 4.47 12.39 -28.95
N CYS A 326 4.37 13.20 -27.88
CA CYS A 326 3.75 14.53 -27.93
C CYS A 326 4.74 15.70 -28.09
N LYS A 327 6.06 15.45 -28.08
CA LYS A 327 7.13 16.47 -28.15
C LYS A 327 7.11 17.51 -27.03
N ILE A 328 6.55 17.15 -25.88
CA ILE A 328 6.53 17.98 -24.68
C ILE A 328 7.75 17.61 -23.83
N THR A 329 8.76 18.48 -23.82
CA THR A 329 10.06 18.12 -23.25
C THR A 329 10.10 18.18 -21.72
N SER A 330 11.05 17.47 -21.11
CA SER A 330 11.27 17.54 -19.65
C SER A 330 11.59 18.98 -19.23
N GLU A 331 12.31 19.72 -20.07
CA GLU A 331 12.66 21.12 -19.85
C GLU A 331 11.41 22.02 -19.85
N MET A 332 10.45 21.81 -20.76
CA MET A 332 9.19 22.53 -20.78
C MET A 332 8.37 22.27 -19.51
N ILE A 333 8.28 21.00 -19.10
CA ILE A 333 7.58 20.62 -17.87
C ILE A 333 8.30 21.21 -16.65
N HIS A 334 9.62 21.13 -16.60
CA HIS A 334 10.42 21.69 -15.49
C HIS A 334 10.24 23.20 -15.37
N ALA A 335 10.28 23.94 -16.48
CA ALA A 335 10.07 25.39 -16.49
C ALA A 335 8.69 25.75 -15.93
N TYR A 336 7.63 25.07 -16.40
CA TYR A 336 6.29 25.30 -15.88
C TYR A 336 6.15 24.96 -14.39
N VAL A 337 6.68 23.82 -13.96
CA VAL A 337 6.63 23.39 -12.55
C VAL A 337 7.42 24.34 -11.64
N ALA A 338 8.51 24.95 -12.14
CA ALA A 338 9.30 25.92 -11.40
C ALA A 338 8.51 27.22 -11.09
N ASP A 339 7.57 27.59 -11.96
CA ASP A 339 6.70 28.76 -11.77
C ASP A 339 5.52 28.48 -10.82
N VAL A 340 5.25 27.21 -10.49
CA VAL A 340 4.16 26.83 -9.60
C VAL A 340 4.54 27.02 -8.13
N LYS A 341 3.74 27.84 -7.43
CA LYS A 341 3.89 28.04 -5.98
C LYS A 341 3.19 26.93 -5.20
N PHE A 342 3.97 25.95 -4.75
CA PHE A 342 3.47 24.88 -3.89
C PHE A 342 3.27 25.35 -2.42
N PRO A 343 2.29 24.78 -1.69
CA PRO A 343 2.14 24.99 -0.25
C PRO A 343 3.43 24.65 0.52
N SER A 344 3.81 25.49 1.49
CA SER A 344 5.08 25.35 2.26
C SER A 344 5.26 23.97 2.87
N LYS A 345 4.17 23.32 3.34
CA LYS A 345 4.19 21.97 3.91
C LYS A 345 4.59 20.88 2.91
N ILE A 346 4.31 21.08 1.62
CA ILE A 346 4.69 20.15 0.55
C ILE A 346 6.18 20.35 0.23
N VAL A 347 6.60 21.62 0.07
CA VAL A 347 8.00 21.98 -0.21
C VAL A 347 8.93 21.52 0.91
N SER A 348 8.57 21.77 2.17
CA SER A 348 9.39 21.42 3.34
C SER A 348 9.61 19.92 3.52
N LYS A 349 8.80 19.07 2.86
CA LYS A 349 8.92 17.61 2.89
C LYS A 349 9.56 17.05 1.62
N GLY A 350 10.04 17.91 0.71
CA GLY A 350 10.58 17.48 -0.59
C GLY A 350 9.53 16.87 -1.51
N GLY A 351 8.24 17.12 -1.27
CA GLY A 351 7.15 16.46 -1.99
C GLY A 351 6.72 17.17 -3.28
N SER A 352 7.23 18.36 -3.58
CA SER A 352 6.78 19.15 -4.74
C SER A 352 7.12 18.50 -6.07
N GLY A 353 8.17 17.67 -6.12
CA GLY A 353 8.65 17.05 -7.36
C GLY A 353 9.26 18.04 -8.35
N ALA A 354 9.58 19.27 -7.93
CA ALA A 354 10.08 20.33 -8.81
C ALA A 354 11.38 19.95 -9.56
N GLN A 355 12.14 19.01 -9.01
CA GLN A 355 13.40 18.52 -9.60
C GLN A 355 13.23 17.26 -10.45
N VAL A 356 12.04 16.64 -10.50
CA VAL A 356 11.79 15.36 -11.21
C VAL A 356 12.17 15.44 -12.69
N PHE A 357 11.90 16.58 -13.33
CA PHE A 357 12.12 16.79 -14.77
C PHE A 357 13.42 17.55 -15.09
N ARG A 358 14.21 17.95 -14.08
CA ARG A 358 15.36 18.81 -14.29
C ARG A 358 16.50 18.07 -15.02
N GLY A 359 16.98 18.66 -16.11
CA GLY A 359 18.19 18.20 -16.82
C GLY A 359 18.05 16.80 -17.45
N ARG A 360 16.83 16.38 -17.77
CA ARG A 360 16.56 15.07 -18.35
C ARG A 360 16.54 15.12 -19.86
N ALA A 361 17.59 14.57 -20.46
CA ALA A 361 17.67 14.42 -21.90
C ALA A 361 16.51 13.58 -22.49
N PRO A 362 16.11 13.83 -23.75
CA PRO A 362 15.26 12.96 -24.54
C PRO A 362 15.68 11.49 -24.46
N GLY A 363 14.73 10.59 -24.19
CA GLY A 363 15.00 9.14 -24.19
C GLY A 363 15.85 8.63 -23.01
N SER A 364 16.03 9.42 -21.95
CA SER A 364 16.75 9.05 -20.71
C SER A 364 16.11 7.93 -19.86
N GLY A 365 15.20 7.15 -20.45
CA GLY A 365 14.43 6.11 -19.79
C GLY A 365 13.30 6.66 -18.92
N GLU A 366 12.78 5.80 -18.03
CA GLU A 366 11.61 6.09 -17.20
C GLU A 366 11.83 7.26 -16.23
N ILE A 367 10.81 8.10 -16.10
CA ILE A 367 10.74 9.13 -15.05
C ILE A 367 10.72 8.48 -13.68
N LYS A 368 11.76 8.78 -12.89
CA LYS A 368 11.87 8.39 -11.49
C LYS A 368 11.31 9.50 -10.62
N ALA A 369 10.14 9.27 -10.06
CA ALA A 369 9.52 10.11 -9.05
C ALA A 369 9.02 9.21 -7.92
N SER A 370 9.04 9.70 -6.68
CA SER A 370 8.29 9.05 -5.62
C SER A 370 6.79 9.14 -5.90
N ALA A 371 6.01 8.21 -5.36
CA ALA A 371 4.56 8.22 -5.56
C ALA A 371 3.90 9.51 -5.03
N SER A 372 4.48 10.15 -4.01
CA SER A 372 3.99 11.44 -3.50
C SER A 372 4.29 12.61 -4.44
N GLU A 373 5.46 12.63 -5.08
CA GLU A 373 5.79 13.63 -6.09
C GLU A 373 4.87 13.47 -7.31
N GLY A 374 4.65 12.24 -7.79
CA GLY A 374 3.69 11.97 -8.87
C GLY A 374 2.28 12.46 -8.57
N LEU A 375 1.78 12.24 -7.34
CA LEU A 375 0.47 12.76 -6.90
C LEU A 375 0.39 14.29 -6.85
N ASN A 376 1.47 14.98 -6.50
CA ASN A 376 1.46 16.44 -6.51
C ASN A 376 1.63 17.00 -7.92
N LEU A 377 2.32 16.27 -8.80
CA LEU A 377 2.62 16.71 -10.16
C LEU A 377 1.51 16.41 -11.16
N TYR A 378 0.72 15.34 -11.02
CA TYR A 378 -0.25 14.98 -12.07
C TYR A 378 -1.29 16.08 -12.34
N THR A 379 -1.71 16.81 -11.31
CA THR A 379 -2.65 17.94 -11.44
C THR A 379 -1.99 19.16 -12.08
N VAL A 380 -0.72 19.41 -11.74
CA VAL A 380 0.08 20.49 -12.32
C VAL A 380 0.30 20.23 -13.81
N LEU A 381 0.67 19.01 -14.17
CA LEU A 381 0.84 18.61 -15.56
C LEU A 381 -0.49 18.62 -16.31
N ARG A 382 -1.59 18.20 -15.69
CA ARG A 382 -2.92 18.34 -16.30
C ARG A 382 -3.24 19.81 -16.64
N ALA A 383 -2.89 20.75 -15.75
CA ALA A 383 -3.07 22.17 -16.01
C ALA A 383 -2.17 22.69 -17.15
N LEU A 384 -0.91 22.24 -17.21
CA LEU A 384 0.02 22.55 -18.30
C LEU A 384 -0.50 22.05 -19.66
N LEU A 385 -0.99 20.82 -19.68
CA LEU A 385 -1.40 20.14 -20.91
C LEU A 385 -2.78 20.60 -21.39
N ALA A 386 -3.65 21.07 -20.49
CA ALA A 386 -5.04 21.41 -20.80
C ALA A 386 -5.66 20.32 -21.69
N ASP A 387 -6.28 20.66 -22.81
CA ASP A 387 -6.90 19.68 -23.73
C ASP A 387 -5.93 19.12 -24.80
N MET A 388 -4.63 19.41 -24.72
CA MET A 388 -3.67 19.00 -25.75
C MET A 388 -3.41 17.49 -25.78
N VAL A 389 -3.51 16.81 -24.63
CA VAL A 389 -3.19 15.37 -24.51
C VAL A 389 -4.32 14.63 -23.80
N MET A 390 -5.23 14.07 -24.60
CA MET A 390 -6.43 13.38 -24.10
C MET A 390 -6.12 12.17 -23.22
N SER A 391 -5.08 11.39 -23.54
CA SER A 391 -4.67 10.25 -22.71
C SER A 391 -4.24 10.69 -21.31
N TYR A 392 -3.50 11.79 -21.21
CA TYR A 392 -3.09 12.36 -19.92
C TYR A 392 -4.28 12.88 -19.11
N ASN A 393 -5.22 13.57 -19.76
CA ASN A 393 -6.43 14.03 -19.10
C ASN A 393 -7.28 12.87 -18.57
N ALA A 394 -7.40 11.80 -19.35
CA ALA A 394 -8.10 10.60 -18.93
C ALA A 394 -7.35 9.89 -17.79
N LEU A 395 -6.01 9.81 -17.83
CA LEU A 395 -5.19 9.31 -16.71
C LEU A 395 -5.42 10.13 -15.44
N ALA A 396 -5.45 11.46 -15.56
CA ALA A 396 -5.67 12.35 -14.43
C ALA A 396 -7.07 12.16 -13.83
N ALA A 397 -8.09 11.92 -14.65
CA ALA A 397 -9.43 11.58 -14.18
C ALA A 397 -9.48 10.26 -13.40
N VAL A 398 -8.68 9.26 -13.81
CA VAL A 398 -8.52 8.02 -13.02
C VAL A 398 -7.86 8.32 -11.67
N LEU A 399 -6.77 9.10 -11.66
CA LEU A 399 -6.07 9.47 -10.43
C LEU A 399 -6.95 10.28 -9.47
N ASP A 400 -7.81 11.18 -9.98
CA ASP A 400 -8.78 11.92 -9.16
C ASP A 400 -9.69 10.94 -8.39
N LEU A 401 -10.32 10.00 -9.10
CA LEU A 401 -11.17 8.98 -8.49
C LEU A 401 -10.40 8.09 -7.49
N LEU A 402 -9.18 7.67 -7.83
CA LEU A 402 -8.36 6.86 -6.94
C LEU A 402 -7.95 7.61 -5.68
N VAL A 403 -7.61 8.89 -5.77
CA VAL A 403 -7.29 9.72 -4.60
C VAL A 403 -8.51 9.89 -3.69
N GLU A 404 -9.69 10.05 -4.28
CA GLU A 404 -10.95 10.20 -3.54
C GLU A 404 -11.33 8.97 -2.72
N THR A 405 -10.98 7.76 -3.18
CA THR A 405 -11.25 6.50 -2.46
C THR A 405 -10.69 6.48 -1.03
N ARG A 406 -9.70 7.33 -0.72
CA ARG A 406 -9.07 7.45 0.60
C ARG A 406 -9.91 8.22 1.62
N SER A 407 -10.87 9.00 1.15
CA SER A 407 -11.65 9.93 1.97
C SER A 407 -13.16 9.77 1.80
N ARG A 408 -13.62 9.23 0.68
CA ARG A 408 -15.05 9.05 0.39
C ARG A 408 -15.30 7.80 -0.46
N PRO A 409 -16.53 7.26 -0.42
CA PRO A 409 -16.95 6.23 -1.36
C PRO A 409 -16.84 6.74 -2.80
N VAL A 410 -16.40 5.88 -3.71
CA VAL A 410 -16.32 6.13 -5.15
C VAL A 410 -17.14 5.08 -5.88
N CYS A 411 -17.89 5.50 -6.90
CA CYS A 411 -18.68 4.59 -7.73
C CYS A 411 -17.75 3.67 -8.55
N PRO A 412 -17.84 2.33 -8.42
CA PRO A 412 -17.02 1.40 -9.20
C PRO A 412 -17.16 1.57 -10.72
N ASP A 413 -18.37 1.84 -11.21
CA ASP A 413 -18.64 1.99 -12.65
C ASP A 413 -18.00 3.26 -13.22
N ALA A 414 -17.98 4.34 -12.43
CA ALA A 414 -17.27 5.57 -12.79
C ALA A 414 -15.75 5.34 -12.90
N LEU A 415 -15.17 4.57 -11.96
CA LEU A 415 -13.76 4.18 -12.01
C LEU A 415 -13.48 3.29 -13.22
N GLN A 416 -14.36 2.33 -13.51
CA GLN A 416 -14.23 1.44 -14.67
C GLN A 416 -14.24 2.24 -15.99
N ALA A 417 -15.20 3.15 -16.15
CA ALA A 417 -15.30 4.01 -17.32
C ALA A 417 -14.08 4.93 -17.48
N ALA A 418 -13.58 5.51 -16.39
CA ALA A 418 -12.38 6.34 -16.42
C ALA A 418 -11.14 5.55 -16.85
N VAL A 419 -10.95 4.34 -16.30
CA VAL A 419 -9.83 3.45 -16.68
C VAL A 419 -9.92 3.06 -18.15
N GLN A 420 -11.09 2.63 -18.61
CA GLN A 420 -11.30 2.27 -20.01
C GLN A 420 -11.05 3.45 -20.95
N SER A 421 -11.54 4.65 -20.60
CA SER A 421 -11.27 5.88 -21.36
C SER A 421 -9.78 6.19 -21.42
N HIS A 422 -9.07 6.12 -20.29
CA HIS A 422 -7.62 6.33 -20.27
C HIS A 422 -6.88 5.37 -21.19
N LEU A 423 -7.16 4.06 -21.05
CA LEU A 423 -6.45 3.05 -21.85
C LEU A 423 -6.81 3.15 -23.33
N HIS A 424 -8.06 3.48 -23.68
CA HIS A 424 -8.43 3.73 -25.08
C HIS A 424 -7.62 4.89 -25.69
N HIS A 425 -7.60 6.06 -25.02
CA HIS A 425 -6.85 7.23 -25.51
C HIS A 425 -5.35 6.98 -25.54
N ARG A 426 -4.81 6.24 -24.56
CA ARG A 426 -3.39 5.88 -24.53
C ARG A 426 -3.01 4.98 -25.71
N LEU A 427 -3.85 3.98 -26.04
CA LEU A 427 -3.62 3.10 -27.19
C LEU A 427 -3.64 3.88 -28.49
N ALA A 428 -4.61 4.78 -28.65
CA ALA A 428 -4.71 5.65 -29.82
C ALA A 428 -3.51 6.61 -29.95
N ALA A 429 -3.00 7.13 -28.84
CA ALA A 429 -1.91 8.11 -28.85
C ALA A 429 -0.52 7.49 -29.07
N TYR A 430 -0.24 6.32 -28.46
CA TYR A 430 1.12 5.79 -28.36
C TYR A 430 1.30 4.37 -28.93
N GLY A 431 0.20 3.67 -29.27
CA GLY A 431 0.23 2.30 -29.76
C GLY A 431 0.53 1.23 -28.70
N ALA A 432 0.47 -0.03 -29.11
CA ALA A 432 0.53 -1.19 -28.20
C ALA A 432 1.87 -1.37 -27.48
N ALA A 433 2.98 -0.93 -28.07
CA ALA A 433 4.31 -1.05 -27.46
C ALA A 433 4.46 -0.22 -26.17
N ALA A 434 3.64 0.83 -26.02
CA ALA A 434 3.62 1.70 -24.85
C ALA A 434 2.70 1.19 -23.71
N PHE A 435 2.23 -0.07 -23.77
CA PHE A 435 1.35 -0.68 -22.76
C PHE A 435 2.12 -1.58 -21.80
N PRO A 436 2.54 -1.06 -20.63
CA PRO A 436 3.14 -1.90 -19.60
C PRO A 436 2.08 -2.86 -19.01
N PRO A 437 2.49 -4.01 -18.41
CA PRO A 437 1.59 -4.92 -17.70
C PRO A 437 0.64 -4.22 -16.70
N LYS A 438 1.09 -3.13 -16.08
CA LYS A 438 0.31 -2.30 -15.16
C LYS A 438 -0.93 -1.67 -15.80
N ALA A 439 -0.92 -1.41 -17.11
CA ALA A 439 -2.08 -0.96 -17.86
C ALA A 439 -3.22 -1.98 -17.71
N HIS A 440 -2.93 -3.26 -17.94
CA HIS A 440 -3.91 -4.32 -17.75
C HIS A 440 -4.36 -4.45 -16.29
N TYR A 441 -3.44 -4.37 -15.33
CA TYR A 441 -3.80 -4.47 -13.91
C TYR A 441 -4.79 -3.39 -13.46
N SER A 442 -4.74 -2.20 -14.06
CA SER A 442 -5.67 -1.11 -13.73
C SER A 442 -7.14 -1.44 -14.01
N HIS A 443 -7.44 -2.34 -14.95
CA HIS A 443 -8.82 -2.77 -15.22
C HIS A 443 -9.49 -3.48 -14.04
N HIS A 444 -8.70 -4.14 -13.18
CA HIS A 444 -9.23 -4.90 -12.05
C HIS A 444 -9.64 -4.01 -10.87
N LEU A 445 -9.21 -2.75 -10.84
CA LEU A 445 -9.42 -1.85 -9.70
C LEU A 445 -10.91 -1.58 -9.43
N ALA A 446 -11.72 -1.43 -10.47
CA ALA A 446 -13.16 -1.22 -10.32
C ALA A 446 -13.88 -2.46 -9.75
N ASP A 447 -13.55 -3.66 -10.24
CA ASP A 447 -14.09 -4.92 -9.72
C ASP A 447 -13.66 -5.15 -8.26
N GLN A 448 -12.39 -4.86 -7.94
CA GLN A 448 -11.90 -4.90 -6.56
C GLN A 448 -12.66 -3.92 -5.65
N LEU A 449 -12.87 -2.68 -6.09
CA LEU A 449 -13.64 -1.70 -5.33
C LEU A 449 -15.10 -2.17 -5.13
N ARG A 450 -15.72 -2.76 -6.16
CA ARG A 450 -17.08 -3.31 -6.08
C ARG A 450 -17.15 -4.48 -5.09
N ARG A 451 -16.17 -5.38 -5.12
CA ARG A 451 -16.13 -6.58 -4.27
C ARG A 451 -15.84 -6.25 -2.80
N HIS A 452 -14.90 -5.35 -2.55
CA HIS A 452 -14.37 -5.12 -1.20
C HIS A 452 -14.86 -3.83 -0.55
N GLY A 453 -15.54 -2.95 -1.29
CA GLY A 453 -16.03 -1.66 -0.80
C GLY A 453 -14.94 -0.61 -0.57
N ALA A 454 -13.66 -0.98 -0.70
CA ALA A 454 -12.52 -0.08 -0.55
C ALA A 454 -11.33 -0.55 -1.40
N LEU A 455 -10.44 0.39 -1.73
CA LEU A 455 -9.12 0.12 -2.30
C LEU A 455 -8.05 0.45 -1.28
N VAL A 456 -7.19 -0.52 -0.96
CA VAL A 456 -6.04 -0.31 -0.08
C VAL A 456 -4.86 0.17 -0.90
N SER A 457 -4.22 1.25 -0.42
CA SER A 457 -3.00 1.78 -1.03
C SER A 457 -1.76 1.53 -0.16
N LEU A 458 -0.65 1.12 -0.75
CA LEU A 458 0.55 0.71 0.00
C LEU A 458 1.33 1.85 0.67
N TRP A 459 0.97 3.13 0.49
CA TRP A 459 1.55 4.21 1.30
C TRP A 459 1.43 3.95 2.81
N THR A 460 0.30 3.38 3.24
CA THR A 460 0.08 3.04 4.65
C THR A 460 1.14 2.06 5.14
N HIS A 461 1.44 1.06 4.32
CA HIS A 461 2.43 0.04 4.61
C HIS A 461 3.86 0.56 4.50
N GLU A 462 4.17 1.42 3.52
CA GLU A 462 5.48 2.10 3.46
C GLU A 462 5.75 2.93 4.72
N ARG A 463 4.73 3.58 5.29
CA ARG A 463 4.85 4.29 6.57
C ARG A 463 5.03 3.30 7.72
N LYS A 464 4.28 2.20 7.73
CA LYS A 464 4.45 1.12 8.71
C LYS A 464 5.86 0.50 8.68
N HIS A 465 6.43 0.32 7.50
CA HIS A 465 7.83 -0.13 7.33
C HIS A 465 8.84 0.82 7.94
N LYS A 466 8.57 2.13 8.00
CA LYS A 466 9.45 3.09 8.68
C LYS A 466 9.49 2.85 10.18
N GLU A 467 8.37 2.45 10.79
CA GLU A 467 8.33 2.07 12.22
C GLU A 467 9.17 0.81 12.48
N LEU A 468 9.02 -0.21 11.64
CA LEU A 468 9.83 -1.43 11.73
C LEU A 468 11.32 -1.13 11.53
N LYS A 469 11.67 -0.35 10.50
CA LYS A 469 13.05 0.07 10.21
C LYS A 469 13.65 0.89 11.35
N LYS A 470 12.87 1.74 12.03
CA LYS A 470 13.33 2.53 13.18
C LYS A 470 13.91 1.63 14.27
N TRP A 471 13.18 0.59 14.68
CA TRP A 471 13.62 -0.35 15.71
C TRP A 471 14.68 -1.33 15.21
N ALA A 472 14.50 -1.84 13.98
CA ALA A 472 15.49 -2.72 13.37
C ALA A 472 16.85 -2.03 13.30
N ASN A 473 16.95 -0.81 12.76
CA ASN A 473 18.22 -0.09 12.62
C ASN A 473 18.95 0.15 13.95
N GLN A 474 18.22 0.24 15.06
CA GLN A 474 18.77 0.43 16.41
C GLN A 474 19.15 -0.88 17.11
N SER A 475 18.68 -2.02 16.59
CA SER A 475 19.03 -3.35 17.10
C SER A 475 20.33 -3.84 16.45
N HIS A 476 21.33 -4.10 17.29
CA HIS A 476 22.65 -4.60 16.89
C HIS A 476 22.85 -6.08 17.22
N ASN A 477 21.81 -6.78 17.66
CA ASN A 477 21.89 -8.22 17.91
C ASN A 477 21.99 -8.96 16.56
N ALA A 478 23.07 -9.73 16.39
CA ALA A 478 23.38 -10.51 15.20
C ALA A 478 23.25 -12.03 15.46
N SER A 479 22.56 -12.44 16.54
CA SER A 479 22.34 -13.85 16.84
C SER A 479 21.64 -14.56 15.69
N LYS A 480 22.08 -15.77 15.34
CA LYS A 480 21.42 -16.60 14.32
C LYS A 480 20.08 -17.21 14.77
N GLY A 481 19.71 -17.07 16.04
CA GLY A 481 18.43 -17.55 16.59
C GLY A 481 17.35 -16.47 16.60
N SER A 482 16.10 -16.86 16.84
CA SER A 482 14.87 -16.04 16.74
C SER A 482 14.74 -14.89 17.76
N SER A 483 15.75 -14.67 18.60
CA SER A 483 15.73 -13.64 19.65
C SER A 483 15.71 -12.21 19.09
N TRP A 484 16.26 -12.01 17.91
CA TRP A 484 16.26 -10.71 17.24
C TRP A 484 14.88 -10.41 16.66
N GLU A 485 14.27 -11.35 15.96
CA GLU A 485 12.92 -11.28 15.41
C GLU A 485 11.90 -11.05 16.51
N ARG A 486 11.97 -11.83 17.60
CA ARG A 486 11.08 -11.67 18.76
C ARG A 486 11.20 -10.27 19.37
N GLY A 487 12.42 -9.82 19.65
CA GLY A 487 12.65 -8.51 20.25
C GLY A 487 12.21 -7.36 19.34
N LEU A 488 12.37 -7.49 18.02
CA LEU A 488 11.87 -6.51 17.06
C LEU A 488 10.34 -6.49 17.02
N LEU A 489 9.70 -7.67 17.04
CA LEU A 489 8.25 -7.81 17.05
C LEU A 489 7.63 -7.22 18.33
N GLU A 490 8.24 -7.47 19.49
CA GLU A 490 7.85 -6.86 20.78
C GLU A 490 7.85 -5.33 20.72
N GLU A 491 8.87 -4.72 20.11
CA GLU A 491 8.98 -3.26 20.01
C GLU A 491 7.92 -2.62 19.10
N VAL A 492 7.67 -3.21 17.92
CA VAL A 492 6.67 -2.68 16.98
C VAL A 492 5.24 -2.90 17.46
N VAL A 493 4.97 -4.01 18.15
CA VAL A 493 3.65 -4.28 18.74
C VAL A 493 3.37 -3.32 19.89
N LEU A 494 4.36 -3.04 20.75
CA LEU A 494 4.18 -2.07 21.83
C LEU A 494 3.96 -0.66 21.27
N GLN A 495 4.76 -0.23 20.29
CA GLN A 495 4.56 1.08 19.67
C GLN A 495 3.16 1.21 19.08
N GLN A 496 2.63 0.14 18.47
CA GLN A 496 1.28 0.13 17.97
C GLN A 496 0.21 0.23 19.06
N ALA A 497 0.34 -0.54 20.15
CA ALA A 497 -0.60 -0.46 21.27
C ALA A 497 -0.66 0.97 21.85
N LEU A 498 0.50 1.60 22.04
CA LEU A 498 0.61 2.99 22.52
C LEU A 498 0.00 4.00 21.54
N ALA A 499 0.21 3.82 20.22
CA ALA A 499 -0.39 4.69 19.22
C ALA A 499 -1.93 4.63 19.21
N LEU A 500 -2.50 3.45 19.52
CA LEU A 500 -3.95 3.29 19.64
C LEU A 500 -4.52 3.88 20.95
N GLU A 501 -3.74 3.99 22.02
CA GLU A 501 -4.13 4.72 23.24
C GLU A 501 -4.28 6.22 22.99
N GLU A 502 -3.41 6.79 22.16
CA GLU A 502 -3.49 8.20 21.74
C GLU A 502 -4.54 8.43 20.63
N TRP A 503 -5.29 7.40 20.23
CA TRP A 503 -6.21 7.50 19.11
C TRP A 503 -7.50 8.27 19.45
N HIS A 504 -7.88 9.20 18.58
CA HIS A 504 -8.96 10.17 18.85
C HIS A 504 -10.30 9.84 18.17
N GLY A 505 -10.52 8.62 17.66
CA GLY A 505 -11.82 8.25 17.08
C GLY A 505 -12.14 8.81 15.69
N ARG A 506 -11.36 9.78 15.18
CA ARG A 506 -11.74 10.53 13.98
C ARG A 506 -11.58 9.72 12.69
N GLU A 507 -12.64 9.74 11.87
CA GLU A 507 -12.67 9.16 10.53
C GLU A 507 -12.14 10.14 9.48
N GLY A 508 -11.63 9.60 8.37
CA GLY A 508 -11.15 10.39 7.23
C GLY A 508 -9.85 11.18 7.48
N THR A 509 -9.52 12.06 6.53
CA THR A 509 -8.45 13.03 6.73
C THR A 509 -9.05 14.22 7.48
N CYS A 510 -8.49 14.55 8.64
CA CYS A 510 -8.91 15.71 9.43
C CYS A 510 -7.69 16.36 10.12
N LEU A 511 -7.81 17.64 10.48
CA LEU A 511 -6.79 18.32 11.28
C LEU A 511 -6.91 17.86 12.73
N LEU A 512 -5.79 17.54 13.40
CA LEU A 512 -5.77 17.17 14.82
C LEU A 512 -6.28 18.33 15.70
N SER A 513 -5.91 19.56 15.34
CA SER A 513 -6.36 20.80 15.97
C SER A 513 -6.84 21.75 14.87
N PRO A 514 -8.09 21.65 14.41
CA PRO A 514 -8.60 22.52 13.36
C PRO A 514 -8.70 23.96 13.86
N HIS A 515 -8.36 24.92 13.01
CA HIS A 515 -8.65 26.33 13.18
C HIS A 515 -9.67 26.75 12.11
N ALA A 516 -10.50 27.74 12.41
CA ALA A 516 -11.41 28.31 11.43
C ALA A 516 -10.60 28.85 10.23
N GLY A 517 -11.05 28.54 9.01
CA GLY A 517 -10.49 29.13 7.80
C GLY A 517 -10.71 30.64 7.78
N SER A 518 -9.77 31.41 7.24
CA SER A 518 -9.96 32.85 7.08
C SER A 518 -11.12 33.15 6.13
N GLN A 519 -11.78 34.30 6.32
CA GLN A 519 -12.91 34.71 5.48
C GLN A 519 -12.52 34.84 4.00
N ASP A 520 -11.29 35.29 3.72
CA ASP A 520 -10.74 35.37 2.37
C ASP A 520 -10.62 34.00 1.70
N LEU A 521 -10.17 32.99 2.46
CA LEU A 521 -10.01 31.63 1.97
C LEU A 521 -11.37 30.98 1.69
N LEU A 522 -12.36 31.19 2.58
CA LEU A 522 -13.73 30.72 2.39
C LEU A 522 -14.37 31.38 1.16
N SER A 523 -14.21 32.68 1.01
CA SER A 523 -14.72 33.45 -0.14
C SER A 523 -14.07 33.01 -1.45
N PHE A 524 -12.76 32.73 -1.44
CA PHE A 524 -12.03 32.21 -2.60
C PHE A 524 -12.59 30.86 -3.09
N PHE A 525 -12.95 29.97 -2.16
CA PHE A 525 -13.54 28.66 -2.48
C PHE A 525 -14.99 28.79 -2.95
N GLN A 526 -15.81 29.60 -2.26
CA GLN A 526 -17.19 29.86 -2.65
C GLN A 526 -17.29 30.45 -4.06
N ALA A 527 -16.41 31.40 -4.40
CA ALA A 527 -16.32 31.98 -5.75
C ALA A 527 -16.00 30.95 -6.84
N ARG A 528 -15.47 29.77 -6.47
CA ARG A 528 -15.16 28.65 -7.38
C ARG A 528 -16.15 27.49 -7.24
N GLY A 529 -17.30 27.74 -6.61
CA GLY A 529 -18.34 26.73 -6.39
C GLY A 529 -17.97 25.65 -5.37
N ILE A 530 -16.93 25.88 -4.56
CA ILE A 530 -16.48 24.96 -3.52
C ILE A 530 -17.05 25.43 -2.18
N PHE A 531 -18.09 24.75 -1.69
CA PHE A 531 -18.70 25.05 -0.40
C PHE A 531 -17.96 24.32 0.73
N VAL A 532 -17.45 25.09 1.69
CA VAL A 532 -16.66 24.59 2.81
C VAL A 532 -17.47 24.74 4.10
N ASN A 533 -17.85 23.64 4.75
CA ASN A 533 -18.42 23.70 6.09
C ASN A 533 -17.32 24.07 7.10
N SER A 534 -17.59 25.09 7.91
CA SER A 534 -16.63 25.81 8.77
C SER A 534 -16.02 25.02 9.93
N CYS A 535 -16.34 23.72 10.08
CA CYS A 535 -16.02 22.97 11.30
C CYS A 535 -14.89 21.93 11.13
N GLU A 536 -14.65 21.38 9.92
CA GLU A 536 -13.84 20.14 9.79
C GLU A 536 -12.88 20.10 8.59
N ALA A 537 -12.70 21.22 7.89
CA ALA A 537 -12.09 21.17 6.56
C ALA A 537 -10.56 20.95 6.57
N SER A 538 -10.11 19.69 6.47
CA SER A 538 -8.86 19.41 5.75
C SER A 538 -9.15 19.53 4.26
N LEU A 539 -9.12 20.75 3.73
CA LEU A 539 -9.29 20.97 2.29
C LEU A 539 -8.05 20.46 1.54
N ARG A 540 -8.17 19.28 0.94
CA ARG A 540 -7.55 19.02 -0.36
C ARG A 540 -8.51 19.56 -1.42
N ALA A 541 -8.49 20.87 -1.65
CA ALA A 541 -9.16 21.43 -2.82
C ALA A 541 -8.30 21.10 -4.04
N LEU A 542 -8.75 20.13 -4.85
CA LEU A 542 -8.35 20.04 -6.25
C LEU A 542 -8.97 21.25 -6.95
N VAL A 543 -8.21 22.34 -7.05
CA VAL A 543 -8.61 23.46 -7.90
C VAL A 543 -8.52 22.93 -9.33
N LYS A 544 -9.68 22.72 -9.99
CA LYS A 544 -9.73 22.62 -11.45
C LYS A 544 -9.13 23.92 -11.97
N GLY A 545 -7.88 23.88 -12.42
CA GLY A 545 -7.26 25.01 -13.08
C GLY A 545 -8.08 25.33 -14.32
N GLU A 546 -8.47 26.60 -14.48
CA GLU A 546 -8.94 27.07 -15.78
C GLU A 546 -7.78 26.93 -16.78
N PRO A 547 -8.05 26.48 -18.01
CA PRO A 547 -7.02 26.33 -19.02
C PRO A 547 -6.29 27.65 -19.24
N VAL A 548 -4.96 27.58 -19.29
CA VAL A 548 -4.10 28.72 -19.63
C VAL A 548 -4.50 29.24 -21.01
N SER A 549 -4.86 30.53 -21.11
CA SER A 549 -5.33 31.13 -22.36
C SER A 549 -4.30 30.98 -23.49
N LYS A 550 -4.78 30.91 -24.75
CA LYS A 550 -3.91 30.88 -25.94
C LYS A 550 -2.95 32.09 -26.00
N GLU A 551 -3.33 33.22 -25.41
CA GLU A 551 -2.53 34.45 -25.33
C GLU A 551 -1.33 34.30 -24.40
N THR A 552 -1.52 33.62 -23.25
CA THR A 552 -0.43 33.30 -22.33
C THR A 552 0.59 32.34 -22.97
N TRP A 553 0.12 31.39 -23.78
CA TRP A 553 0.97 30.46 -24.53
C TRP A 553 1.78 31.12 -25.65
N SER A 554 1.21 32.12 -26.32
CA SER A 554 1.89 32.87 -27.38
C SER A 554 2.96 33.80 -26.80
N HIS A 555 2.74 34.33 -25.59
CA HIS A 555 3.76 35.09 -24.86
C HIS A 555 4.98 34.21 -24.51
N PHE A 556 4.76 32.98 -24.01
CA PHE A 556 5.83 32.03 -23.68
C PHE A 556 6.70 31.64 -24.89
N LYS A 557 6.09 31.50 -26.08
CA LYS A 557 6.82 31.25 -27.34
C LYS A 557 7.67 32.44 -27.78
N SER A 558 7.18 33.67 -27.57
CA SER A 558 7.90 34.88 -27.99
C SER A 558 9.14 35.18 -27.15
N THR A 559 9.17 34.73 -25.89
CA THR A 559 10.33 34.88 -24.99
C THR A 559 11.45 33.87 -25.20
N GLN A 560 11.23 32.79 -25.97
CA GLN A 560 12.28 31.81 -26.30
C GLN A 560 12.94 32.05 -27.67
N SER A 561 12.38 32.91 -28.53
CA SER A 561 13.01 33.33 -29.78
C SER A 561 14.05 34.45 -29.62
N SER A 562 14.38 34.84 -28.38
CA SER A 562 15.34 35.91 -28.06
C SER A 562 16.37 35.52 -26.99
N GLN A 563 16.82 34.26 -26.98
CA GLN A 563 18.08 33.81 -26.37
C GLN A 563 18.74 32.72 -27.20
#